data_AF-A0A356KLS8-F1
#
_entry.id   AF-A0A356KLS8-F1
#
_cell.length_a   1.000
_cell.length_b   1.000
_cell.length_c   1.000
_cell.angle_alpha   90.00
_cell.angle_beta   90.00
_cell.angle_gamma   90.00
#
_symmetry.space_group_name_H-M   'P 1'
#
loop_
_entity.id
_entity.type
_entity.pdbx_description
1 polymer ?
#
loop_
_entity_poly.entity_id
_entity_poly.type
_entity_poly.pdbx_seq_one_letter_code
_entity_poly.pdbx_strand_id
1 'polypeptide(L)'
;IGTPHYMAPEQTEGDVDGRTDLYAMGCVLYELLTGSRPFRSDSMRSLLFMHMSRPPEPPTQRAPDAKIPASVEQIVLKALAKEPADRFPSAADMIAAIDSAGVELPARRGSTRITPPGLDSDADTIAPSAPPGSERSSRWPLVLVVCVLGAVALAFGAKQVRERSLARVEPTPQASASVPAPASSPTPSEAPVAQPSPTPETDLDAEAEAKRKADAEAEAKRKAEAKRKADAEAEAKRKA
;
A
#
# COMPACT_ATOMS: atom_id res chain seq x y z
N ILE A 1 -2.82 4.75 10.91
CA ILE A 1 -3.21 4.42 9.53
C ILE A 1 -2.35 5.27 8.61
N GLY A 2 -1.56 4.66 7.73
CA GLY A 2 -0.70 5.39 6.79
C GLY A 2 -1.52 6.20 5.78
N THR A 3 -0.88 7.12 5.06
CA THR A 3 -1.54 7.86 3.98
C THR A 3 -1.98 6.87 2.89
N PRO A 4 -3.28 6.77 2.55
CA PRO A 4 -3.82 5.62 1.81
C PRO A 4 -3.20 5.33 0.45
N HIS A 5 -2.58 6.32 -0.20
CA HIS A 5 -1.97 6.11 -1.51
C HIS A 5 -0.51 5.62 -1.47
N TYR A 6 0.01 5.26 -0.29
CA TYR A 6 1.26 4.50 -0.15
C TYR A 6 1.03 3.18 0.60
N MET A 7 -0.23 2.82 0.86
CA MET A 7 -0.60 1.65 1.65
C MET A 7 -0.36 0.37 0.85
N ALA A 8 0.31 -0.60 1.47
CA ALA A 8 0.48 -1.91 0.87
C ALA A 8 -0.83 -2.72 0.93
N PRO A 9 -1.10 -3.63 -0.04
CA PRO A 9 -2.31 -4.46 -0.08
C PRO A 9 -2.63 -5.14 1.25
N GLU A 10 -1.62 -5.79 1.83
CA GLU A 10 -1.72 -6.62 3.03
C GLU A 10 -2.03 -5.80 4.30
N GLN A 11 -1.80 -4.48 4.31
CA GLN A 11 -2.16 -3.62 5.46
C GLN A 11 -3.67 -3.56 5.70
N THR A 12 -4.47 -3.96 4.72
CA THR A 12 -5.94 -4.07 4.86
C THR A 12 -6.39 -5.45 5.33
N GLU A 13 -5.53 -6.46 5.21
CA GLU A 13 -5.80 -7.86 5.51
C GLU A 13 -5.27 -8.27 6.90
N GLY A 14 -4.28 -7.55 7.42
CA GLY A 14 -3.82 -7.62 8.82
C GLY A 14 -2.52 -8.38 9.04
N ASP A 15 -1.97 -9.05 8.02
CA ASP A 15 -0.65 -9.67 8.06
C ASP A 15 0.39 -8.72 7.45
N VAL A 16 1.21 -8.10 8.29
CA VAL A 16 2.10 -7.01 7.92
C VAL A 16 3.52 -7.34 8.37
N ASP A 17 4.44 -7.41 7.40
CA ASP A 17 5.87 -7.58 7.64
C ASP A 17 6.67 -6.39 7.08
N GLY A 18 8.00 -6.46 7.15
CA GLY A 18 8.89 -5.39 6.64
C GLY A 18 8.76 -5.12 5.13
N ARG A 19 8.11 -6.00 4.35
CA ARG A 19 7.92 -5.80 2.90
C ARG A 19 6.78 -4.85 2.60
N THR A 20 5.95 -4.52 3.59
CA THR A 20 5.00 -3.40 3.50
C THR A 20 5.73 -2.08 3.29
N ASP A 21 6.83 -1.85 4.01
CA ASP A 21 7.64 -0.64 3.82
C ASP A 21 8.30 -0.61 2.44
N LEU A 22 8.69 -1.76 1.90
CA LEU A 22 9.24 -1.87 0.54
C LEU A 22 8.22 -1.48 -0.53
N TYR A 23 6.95 -1.85 -0.34
CA TYR A 23 5.86 -1.42 -1.22
C TYR A 23 5.66 0.10 -1.15
N ALA A 24 5.62 0.67 0.05
CA ALA A 24 5.50 2.11 0.24
C ALA A 24 6.67 2.86 -0.41
N MET A 25 7.91 2.34 -0.25
CA MET A 25 9.10 2.86 -0.92
C MET A 25 9.00 2.74 -2.45
N GLY A 26 8.43 1.65 -2.97
CA GLY A 26 8.13 1.51 -4.39
C GLY A 26 7.19 2.60 -4.91
N CYS A 27 6.15 2.94 -4.13
CA CYS A 27 5.22 4.01 -4.47
C CYS A 27 5.91 5.38 -4.48
N VAL A 28 6.81 5.66 -3.51
CA VAL A 28 7.61 6.88 -3.47
C VAL A 28 8.56 6.96 -4.66
N LEU A 29 9.28 5.88 -4.96
CA LEU A 29 10.21 5.85 -6.10
C LEU A 29 9.48 6.05 -7.43
N TYR A 30 8.31 5.43 -7.60
CA TYR A 30 7.44 5.66 -8.75
C TYR A 30 7.06 7.14 -8.89
N GLU A 31 6.69 7.78 -7.79
CA GLU A 31 6.30 9.19 -7.78
C GLU A 31 7.48 10.12 -8.08
N LEU A 32 8.67 9.83 -7.55
CA LEU A 32 9.88 10.59 -7.85
C LEU A 32 10.28 10.50 -9.32
N LEU A 33 10.12 9.33 -9.95
CA LEU A 33 10.49 9.12 -11.35
C LEU A 33 9.49 9.70 -12.33
N THR A 34 8.20 9.65 -12.00
CA THR A 34 7.12 10.02 -12.93
C THR A 34 6.46 11.35 -12.61
N GLY A 35 6.75 11.95 -11.45
CA GLY A 35 6.02 13.11 -10.92
C GLY A 35 4.57 12.80 -10.50
N SER A 36 4.19 11.52 -10.49
CA SER A 36 2.82 11.10 -10.22
C SER A 36 2.74 9.80 -9.44
N ARG A 37 1.70 9.65 -8.62
CA ARG A 37 1.50 8.43 -7.82
C ARG A 37 1.09 7.26 -8.73
N PRO A 38 1.44 6.02 -8.38
CA PRO A 38 1.10 4.85 -9.20
C PRO A 38 -0.42 4.68 -9.35
N PHE A 39 -1.19 5.03 -8.32
CA PHE A 39 -2.65 4.99 -8.33
C PHE A 39 -3.23 6.32 -7.82
N ARG A 40 -4.30 6.77 -8.47
CA ARG A 40 -5.06 7.97 -8.10
C ARG A 40 -6.55 7.69 -8.25
N SER A 41 -7.32 8.11 -7.25
CA SER A 41 -8.78 8.09 -7.27
C SER A 41 -9.33 9.12 -6.30
N ASP A 42 -10.51 9.64 -6.61
CA ASP A 42 -11.27 10.50 -5.70
C ASP A 42 -12.04 9.68 -4.65
N SER A 43 -12.22 8.37 -4.89
CA SER A 43 -12.85 7.46 -3.95
C SER A 43 -11.81 6.63 -3.20
N MET A 44 -11.84 6.71 -1.87
CA MET A 44 -10.95 5.93 -1.00
C MET A 44 -11.04 4.42 -1.29
N ARG A 45 -12.26 3.89 -1.45
CA ARG A 45 -12.48 2.47 -1.71
C ARG A 45 -11.87 2.04 -3.05
N SER A 46 -12.01 2.88 -4.07
CA SER A 46 -11.44 2.61 -5.39
C SER A 46 -9.90 2.67 -5.35
N LEU A 47 -9.34 3.61 -4.60
CA LEU A 47 -7.89 3.69 -4.39
C LEU A 47 -7.35 2.43 -3.71
N LEU A 48 -7.97 1.97 -2.63
CA LEU A 48 -7.59 0.75 -1.94
C LEU A 48 -7.69 -0.47 -2.86
N PHE A 49 -8.78 -0.59 -3.63
CA PHE A 49 -8.95 -1.66 -4.61
C PHE A 49 -7.83 -1.65 -5.68
N MET A 50 -7.41 -0.48 -6.15
CA MET A 50 -6.27 -0.37 -7.08
C MET A 50 -4.97 -0.84 -6.45
N HIS A 51 -4.72 -0.48 -5.19
CA HIS A 51 -3.56 -1.00 -4.47
C HIS A 51 -3.60 -2.52 -4.37
N MET A 52 -4.75 -3.14 -4.07
CA MET A 52 -4.91 -4.59 -3.96
C MET A 52 -4.75 -5.34 -5.29
N SER A 53 -5.37 -4.86 -6.36
CA SER A 53 -5.62 -5.70 -7.55
C SER A 53 -5.03 -5.18 -8.84
N ARG A 54 -4.87 -3.86 -8.98
CA ARG A 54 -4.49 -3.25 -10.27
C ARG A 54 -2.98 -3.19 -10.42
N PRO A 55 -2.38 -3.74 -11.49
CA PRO A 55 -0.96 -3.53 -11.75
C PRO A 55 -0.70 -2.03 -12.01
N PRO A 56 0.40 -1.46 -11.49
CA PRO A 56 0.77 -0.08 -11.80
C PRO A 56 1.12 0.07 -13.28
N GLU A 57 0.79 1.22 -13.85
CA GLU A 57 1.24 1.58 -15.21
C GLU A 57 2.77 1.74 -15.19
N PRO A 58 3.54 1.12 -16.11
CA PRO A 58 5.00 1.20 -16.09
C PRO A 58 5.52 2.64 -16.07
N PRO A 59 6.53 2.98 -15.24
CA PRO A 59 7.14 4.32 -15.19
C PRO A 59 7.55 4.87 -16.56
N THR A 60 8.10 4.04 -17.45
CA THR A 60 8.50 4.42 -18.81
C THR A 60 7.31 4.79 -19.70
N GLN A 61 6.13 4.21 -19.45
CA GLN A 61 4.90 4.59 -20.16
C GLN A 61 4.27 5.85 -19.57
N ARG A 62 4.30 5.99 -18.23
CA ARG A 62 3.77 7.16 -17.53
C ARG A 62 4.56 8.43 -17.84
N ALA A 63 5.89 8.34 -17.90
CA ALA A 63 6.80 9.46 -18.11
C ALA A 63 7.85 9.14 -19.20
N PRO A 64 7.44 9.09 -20.48
CA PRO A 64 8.33 8.69 -21.59
C PRO A 64 9.52 9.64 -21.77
N ASP A 65 9.33 10.93 -21.47
CA ASP A 65 10.38 11.95 -21.61
C ASP A 65 11.44 11.90 -20.49
N ALA A 66 11.17 11.19 -19.39
CA ALA A 66 12.05 11.12 -18.22
C ALA A 66 13.27 10.20 -18.42
N LYS A 67 13.36 9.47 -19.56
CA LYS A 67 14.47 8.56 -19.90
C LYS A 67 14.83 7.59 -18.78
N ILE A 68 13.81 6.99 -18.17
CA ILE A 68 13.97 6.06 -17.04
C ILE A 68 14.66 4.78 -17.55
N PRO A 69 15.80 4.36 -16.96
CA PRO A 69 16.44 3.10 -17.32
C PRO A 69 15.54 1.89 -17.03
N ALA A 70 15.55 0.89 -17.92
CA ALA A 70 14.73 -0.32 -17.76
C ALA A 70 15.03 -1.08 -16.46
N SER A 71 16.28 -1.08 -15.99
CA SER A 71 16.69 -1.66 -14.71
C SER A 71 15.98 -1.00 -13.52
N VAL A 72 15.86 0.34 -13.53
CA VAL A 72 15.17 1.10 -12.49
C VAL A 72 13.67 0.85 -12.53
N GLU A 73 13.06 0.80 -13.71
CA GLU A 73 11.65 0.43 -13.86
C GLU A 73 11.36 -0.95 -13.26
N GLN A 74 12.20 -1.95 -13.54
CA GLN A 74 12.02 -3.30 -13.01
C GLN A 74 12.08 -3.32 -11.47
N ILE A 75 12.98 -2.54 -10.86
CA ILE A 75 13.06 -2.42 -9.40
C ILE A 75 11.76 -1.83 -8.83
N VAL A 76 11.24 -0.75 -9.44
CA VAL A 76 9.98 -0.13 -9.02
C VAL A 76 8.82 -1.11 -9.13
N LEU A 77 8.68 -1.78 -10.27
CA LEU A 77 7.60 -2.72 -10.51
C LEU A 77 7.67 -3.93 -9.58
N LYS A 78 8.89 -4.41 -9.27
CA LYS A 78 9.10 -5.48 -8.28
C LYS A 78 8.71 -5.04 -6.87
N ALA A 79 9.08 -3.82 -6.45
CA ALA A 79 8.66 -3.29 -5.15
C ALA A 79 7.13 -3.12 -5.05
N LEU A 80 6.47 -2.81 -6.16
CA LEU A 80 5.01 -2.64 -6.26
C LEU A 80 4.22 -3.93 -6.53
N ALA A 81 4.88 -5.09 -6.49
CA ALA A 81 4.21 -6.38 -6.62
C ALA A 81 3.14 -6.55 -5.53
N LYS A 82 2.02 -7.18 -5.89
CA LYS A 82 0.86 -7.29 -4.98
C LYS A 82 1.15 -8.29 -3.87
N GLU A 83 1.64 -9.46 -4.25
CA GLU A 83 2.10 -10.47 -3.30
C GLU A 83 3.42 -10.03 -2.64
N PRO A 84 3.52 -10.00 -1.31
CA PRO A 84 4.77 -9.73 -0.61
C PRO A 84 5.90 -10.70 -0.99
N ALA A 85 5.57 -11.93 -1.38
CA ALA A 85 6.52 -12.94 -1.86
C ALA A 85 7.27 -12.54 -3.13
N ASP A 86 6.64 -11.74 -3.99
CA ASP A 86 7.20 -11.33 -5.28
C ASP A 86 8.09 -10.07 -5.17
N ARG A 87 8.08 -9.41 -4.00
CA ARG A 87 8.87 -8.21 -3.71
C ARG A 87 10.31 -8.54 -3.37
N PHE A 88 11.07 -7.53 -2.97
CA PHE A 88 12.38 -7.72 -2.39
C PHE A 88 12.25 -8.40 -1.00
N PRO A 89 13.14 -9.35 -0.67
CA PRO A 89 13.12 -10.01 0.64
C PRO A 89 13.39 -9.03 1.78
N SER A 90 14.24 -8.04 1.54
CA SER A 90 14.66 -7.03 2.49
C SER A 90 14.98 -5.69 1.81
N ALA A 91 15.11 -4.64 2.62
CA ALA A 91 15.59 -3.34 2.15
C ALA A 91 17.03 -3.41 1.61
N ALA A 92 17.89 -4.27 2.18
CA ALA A 92 19.26 -4.45 1.71
C ALA A 92 19.29 -5.01 0.28
N ASP A 93 18.38 -5.93 -0.05
CA ASP A 93 18.27 -6.48 -1.41
C ASP A 93 17.78 -5.44 -2.41
N MET A 94 16.83 -4.58 -2.00
CA MET A 94 16.36 -3.46 -2.83
C MET A 94 17.48 -2.45 -3.10
N ILE A 95 18.28 -2.11 -2.08
CA ILE A 95 19.44 -1.22 -2.21
C ILE A 95 20.48 -1.82 -3.17
N ALA A 96 20.83 -3.10 -2.99
CA ALA A 96 21.78 -3.79 -3.86
C ALA A 96 21.31 -3.77 -5.33
N ALA A 97 20.00 -3.95 -5.57
CA ALA A 97 19.43 -3.85 -6.91
C ALA A 97 19.57 -2.43 -7.48
N ILE A 98 19.29 -1.39 -6.68
CA ILE A 98 19.45 0.01 -7.09
C ILE A 98 20.91 0.35 -7.42
N ASP A 99 21.85 -0.07 -6.57
CA ASP A 99 23.29 0.16 -6.80
C ASP A 99 23.76 -0.54 -8.09
N SER A 100 23.24 -1.74 -8.37
CA SER A 100 23.53 -2.48 -9.61
C SER A 100 22.88 -1.89 -10.86
N ALA A 101 21.83 -1.07 -10.71
CA ALA A 101 21.09 -0.50 -11.83
C ALA A 101 21.88 0.53 -12.65
N GLY A 102 23.11 0.88 -12.20
CA GLY A 102 24.04 1.71 -12.95
C GLY A 102 23.60 3.18 -13.02
N VAL A 103 22.84 3.66 -12.03
CA VAL A 103 22.46 5.07 -11.95
C VAL A 103 23.72 5.87 -11.60
N GLU A 104 24.34 6.46 -12.62
CA GLU A 104 25.41 7.43 -12.42
C GLU A 104 24.83 8.67 -11.73
N LEU A 105 24.93 8.71 -10.40
CA LEU A 105 24.67 9.94 -9.67
C LEU A 105 25.75 10.94 -10.06
N PRO A 106 25.40 12.14 -10.55
CA PRO A 106 26.39 13.17 -10.82
C PRO A 106 27.22 13.36 -9.55
N ALA A 107 28.54 13.23 -9.67
CA ALA A 107 29.48 13.32 -8.57
C ALA A 107 29.08 14.50 -7.68
N ARG A 108 28.76 14.20 -6.42
CA ARG A 108 28.19 15.12 -5.43
C ARG A 108 29.04 16.40 -5.43
N ARG A 109 28.60 17.41 -6.17
CA ARG A 109 29.38 18.63 -6.42
C ARG A 109 29.37 19.44 -5.13
N GLY A 110 30.38 19.20 -4.29
CA GLY A 110 30.62 19.92 -3.04
C GLY A 110 29.47 19.81 -2.05
N SER A 111 29.62 18.98 -1.02
CA SER A 111 28.93 19.27 0.23
C SER A 111 29.48 20.61 0.73
N THR A 112 28.87 21.73 0.33
CA THR A 112 29.21 23.02 0.92
C THR A 112 28.89 22.86 2.39
N ARG A 113 29.93 22.72 3.21
CA ARG A 113 29.82 22.98 4.64
C ARG A 113 29.25 24.39 4.70
N ILE A 114 28.04 24.53 5.23
CA ILE A 114 27.59 25.83 5.69
C ILE A 114 28.48 26.14 6.88
N THR A 115 29.62 26.77 6.63
CA THR A 115 30.39 27.45 7.66
C THR A 115 29.55 28.67 8.05
N PRO A 116 29.12 28.81 9.32
CA PRO A 116 28.50 30.04 9.76
C PRO A 116 29.49 31.19 9.52
N PRO A 117 29.06 32.32 8.93
CA PRO A 117 29.95 33.46 8.75
C PRO A 117 30.26 34.10 10.11
N GLY A 118 31.55 34.26 10.42
CA GLY A 118 32.00 35.04 11.59
C GLY A 118 33.02 34.38 12.51
N LEU A 119 34.05 33.71 11.98
CA LEU A 119 35.25 33.41 12.76
C LEU A 119 36.49 33.76 11.95
N ASP A 120 36.78 35.06 11.92
CA ASP A 120 38.09 35.57 11.58
C ASP A 120 39.00 35.29 12.78
N SER A 121 40.00 34.43 12.61
CA SER A 121 41.17 34.41 13.46
C SER A 121 42.35 33.90 12.66
N ASP A 122 43.17 34.86 12.28
CA ASP A 122 44.55 34.69 11.86
C ASP A 122 45.30 33.78 12.83
N ALA A 123 45.87 32.69 12.32
CA ALA A 123 47.07 32.08 12.90
C ALA A 123 47.71 31.12 11.87
N ASP A 124 48.71 31.66 11.21
CA ASP A 124 49.83 30.95 10.61
C ASP A 124 50.50 30.05 11.68
N THR A 125 50.57 28.73 11.49
CA THR A 125 51.52 27.79 12.14
C THR A 125 51.45 26.40 11.51
N ILE A 126 52.62 25.88 11.15
CA ILE A 126 52.91 24.59 10.51
C ILE A 126 52.91 23.44 11.54
N ALA A 127 52.09 22.38 11.30
CA ALA A 127 52.17 20.94 11.68
C ALA A 127 52.51 20.51 13.15
N PRO A 128 52.31 19.25 13.63
CA PRO A 128 51.87 18.01 12.97
C PRO A 128 50.71 17.24 13.66
N SER A 129 50.36 16.11 13.03
CA SER A 129 49.39 15.06 13.37
C SER A 129 49.25 14.67 14.86
N ALA A 130 48.02 14.72 15.37
CA ALA A 130 47.47 13.81 16.38
C ALA A 130 45.93 13.72 16.19
N PRO A 131 45.30 12.54 16.30
CA PRO A 131 43.85 12.42 16.12
C PRO A 131 43.12 12.95 17.37
N PRO A 132 42.27 13.99 17.28
CA PRO A 132 41.37 14.29 18.38
C PRO A 132 40.30 13.21 18.46
N GLY A 133 40.10 12.72 19.69
CA GLY A 133 39.24 11.62 20.05
C GLY A 133 37.84 11.72 19.48
N SER A 134 37.25 10.54 19.32
CA SER A 134 35.86 10.34 18.99
C SER A 134 34.95 10.93 20.06
N GLU A 135 34.67 12.22 19.99
CA GLU A 135 33.47 12.79 20.59
C GLU A 135 32.30 12.49 19.66
N ARG A 136 31.91 11.21 19.70
CA ARG A 136 30.69 10.69 19.12
C ARG A 136 29.57 11.40 19.85
N SER A 137 29.06 12.49 19.28
CA SER A 137 27.96 13.27 19.85
C SER A 137 26.75 12.36 19.99
N SER A 138 26.62 11.88 21.21
CA SER A 138 25.69 10.85 21.61
C SER A 138 24.32 11.47 21.56
N ARG A 139 23.54 11.13 20.53
CA ARG A 139 22.09 11.40 20.47
C ARG A 139 21.30 10.49 21.43
N TRP A 140 21.99 9.82 22.36
CA TRP A 140 21.39 9.01 23.41
C TRP A 140 20.43 9.73 24.36
N PRO A 141 20.55 11.04 24.69
CA PRO A 141 19.55 11.65 25.55
C PRO A 141 18.17 11.75 24.85
N LEU A 142 18.12 11.76 23.52
CA LEU A 142 16.85 11.75 22.78
C LEU A 142 16.20 10.35 22.74
N VAL A 143 17.01 9.29 22.75
CA VAL A 143 16.53 7.90 22.90
C VAL A 143 15.94 7.68 24.30
N LEU A 144 16.56 8.25 25.35
CA LEU A 144 16.05 8.14 26.72
C LEU A 144 14.71 8.87 26.92
N VAL A 145 14.51 10.04 26.29
CA VAL A 145 13.23 10.77 26.37
C VAL A 145 12.10 10.00 25.67
N VAL A 146 12.36 9.38 24.51
CA VAL A 146 11.37 8.55 23.80
C VAL A 146 11.03 7.29 24.59
N CYS A 147 12.02 6.64 25.22
CA CYS A 147 11.77 5.47 26.07
C CYS A 147 10.97 5.80 27.33
N VAL A 148 11.22 6.95 27.97
CA VAL A 148 10.45 7.38 29.16
C VAL A 148 9.01 7.74 28.78
N LEU A 149 8.78 8.42 27.66
CA LEU A 149 7.42 8.71 27.17
C LEU A 149 6.65 7.43 26.78
N GLY A 150 7.32 6.46 26.16
CA GLY A 150 6.74 5.15 25.86
C GLY A 150 6.35 4.37 27.11
N ALA A 151 7.19 4.39 28.16
CA ALA A 151 6.91 3.72 29.43
C ALA A 151 5.74 4.36 30.19
N VAL A 152 5.61 5.69 30.16
CA VAL A 152 4.48 6.41 30.79
C VAL A 152 3.15 6.12 30.07
N ALA A 153 3.16 6.03 28.73
CA ALA A 153 1.98 5.66 27.95
C ALA A 153 1.53 4.20 28.20
N LEU A 154 2.47 3.27 28.33
CA LEU A 154 2.18 1.88 28.68
C LEU A 154 1.63 1.73 30.11
N ALA A 155 2.16 2.48 31.07
CA ALA A 155 1.64 2.50 32.44
C ALA A 155 0.22 3.11 32.52
N PHE A 156 -0.09 4.12 31.71
CA PHE A 156 -1.41 4.75 31.66
C PHE A 156 -2.45 3.84 30.98
N GLY A 157 -2.07 3.15 29.89
CA GLY A 157 -2.93 2.17 29.21
C GLY A 157 -3.29 0.97 30.09
N ALA A 158 -2.33 0.45 30.86
CA ALA A 158 -2.56 -0.67 31.79
C ALA A 158 -3.50 -0.30 32.96
N LYS A 159 -3.51 0.97 33.37
CA LYS A 159 -4.42 1.46 34.43
C LYS A 159 -5.86 1.59 33.94
N GLN A 160 -6.07 2.04 32.69
CA GLN A 160 -7.41 2.32 32.16
C GLN A 160 -8.23 1.07 31.82
N VAL A 161 -7.56 -0.03 31.44
CA VAL A 161 -8.23 -1.32 31.16
C VAL A 161 -8.72 -2.01 32.45
N ARG A 162 -8.02 -1.77 33.57
CA ARG A 162 -8.37 -2.39 34.86
C ARG A 162 -9.58 -1.76 35.55
N GLU A 163 -9.87 -0.49 35.28
CA GLU A 163 -11.00 0.22 35.90
C GLU A 163 -12.36 -0.09 35.23
N ARG A 164 -12.36 -0.61 33.99
CA ARG A 164 -13.61 -1.01 33.30
C ARG A 164 -14.17 -2.37 33.72
N SER A 165 -13.42 -3.17 34.48
CA SER A 165 -13.82 -4.54 34.83
C SER A 165 -14.63 -4.68 36.12
N LEU A 166 -14.90 -3.61 36.87
CA LEU A 166 -15.74 -3.69 38.08
C LEU A 166 -17.19 -3.22 37.89
N ALA A 167 -17.58 -2.78 36.70
CA ALA A 167 -18.93 -2.25 36.45
C ALA A 167 -19.93 -3.28 35.87
N ARG A 168 -19.58 -4.58 35.82
CA ARG A 168 -20.55 -5.64 35.50
C ARG A 168 -20.84 -6.47 36.75
N VAL A 169 -21.49 -5.83 37.72
CA VAL A 169 -22.32 -6.52 38.70
C VAL A 169 -23.61 -6.90 37.99
N GLU A 170 -23.88 -8.20 37.89
CA GLU A 170 -25.13 -8.73 37.34
C GLU A 170 -26.35 -8.26 38.15
N PRO A 171 -27.47 -7.88 37.52
CA PRO A 171 -28.74 -7.83 38.21
C PRO A 171 -29.26 -9.27 38.42
N THR A 172 -29.42 -9.66 39.69
CA THR A 172 -30.13 -10.85 40.14
C THR A 172 -31.59 -10.82 39.67
N PRO A 173 -32.11 -11.84 38.96
CA PRO A 173 -33.55 -12.03 38.83
C PRO A 173 -34.05 -12.88 40.00
N GLN A 174 -34.75 -12.23 40.94
CA GLN A 174 -35.50 -12.90 42.01
C GLN A 174 -36.75 -13.58 41.43
N ALA A 175 -36.93 -14.85 41.77
CA ALA A 175 -38.08 -15.68 41.44
C ALA A 175 -39.30 -15.39 42.33
N SER A 176 -40.50 -15.38 41.73
CA SER A 176 -41.83 -15.75 42.28
C SER A 176 -42.89 -15.33 41.26
N ALA A 177 -43.96 -16.04 40.92
CA ALA A 177 -44.43 -17.40 41.15
C ALA A 177 -45.67 -17.58 40.21
N SER A 178 -45.95 -18.82 39.75
CA SER A 178 -47.28 -19.47 39.55
C SER A 178 -48.39 -18.71 38.77
N VAL A 179 -49.15 -19.23 37.78
CA VAL A 179 -49.94 -20.49 37.66
C VAL A 179 -50.41 -20.66 36.16
N PRO A 180 -51.23 -21.66 35.72
CA PRO A 180 -50.94 -22.51 34.55
C PRO A 180 -51.84 -22.28 33.31
N ALA A 181 -51.55 -23.03 32.23
CA ALA A 181 -52.34 -23.16 31.01
C ALA A 181 -53.76 -23.76 31.26
N PRO A 182 -54.71 -23.62 30.31
CA PRO A 182 -54.82 -24.65 29.26
C PRO A 182 -55.25 -24.17 27.86
N ALA A 183 -54.80 -24.96 26.88
CA ALA A 183 -55.32 -25.27 25.55
C ALA A 183 -56.46 -24.45 24.91
N SER A 184 -56.26 -24.06 23.65
CA SER A 184 -57.13 -24.45 22.51
C SER A 184 -56.57 -23.93 21.18
N SER A 185 -56.28 -24.85 20.26
CA SER A 185 -56.39 -24.59 18.80
C SER A 185 -57.80 -25.00 18.38
N PRO A 186 -58.41 -24.38 17.34
CA PRO A 186 -58.13 -24.83 15.97
C PRO A 186 -58.14 -23.73 14.89
N THR A 187 -57.38 -23.99 13.82
CA THR A 187 -57.37 -23.34 12.49
C THR A 187 -58.74 -23.51 11.76
N PRO A 188 -59.12 -22.69 10.75
CA PRO A 188 -58.54 -22.82 9.39
C PRO A 188 -58.51 -21.56 8.48
N SER A 189 -57.54 -21.56 7.55
CA SER A 189 -57.66 -21.21 6.12
C SER A 189 -58.20 -19.83 5.66
N GLU A 190 -57.29 -18.95 5.22
CA GLU A 190 -57.53 -18.09 4.04
C GLU A 190 -56.20 -17.82 3.29
N ALA A 191 -56.28 -17.76 1.97
CA ALA A 191 -55.19 -17.85 0.97
C ALA A 191 -54.48 -16.50 0.70
N PRO A 192 -53.45 -16.43 -0.18
CA PRO A 192 -52.31 -15.51 -0.06
C PRO A 192 -52.59 -14.11 -0.62
N VAL A 193 -52.15 -13.08 0.11
CA VAL A 193 -52.09 -11.70 -0.41
C VAL A 193 -50.65 -11.29 -0.65
N ALA A 194 -50.37 -11.12 -1.94
CA ALA A 194 -49.33 -10.39 -2.63
C ALA A 194 -48.30 -9.59 -1.78
N GLN A 195 -47.03 -9.90 -2.03
CA GLN A 195 -45.90 -8.98 -1.82
C GLN A 195 -46.11 -7.69 -2.62
N PRO A 196 -45.94 -6.49 -2.04
CA PRO A 196 -45.61 -5.30 -2.83
C PRO A 196 -44.12 -5.33 -3.22
N SER A 197 -43.91 -5.10 -4.51
CA SER A 197 -42.71 -5.24 -5.33
C SER A 197 -41.41 -4.58 -4.83
N PRO A 198 -40.24 -5.08 -5.30
CA PRO A 198 -38.94 -4.44 -5.09
C PRO A 198 -38.81 -3.12 -5.86
N THR A 199 -38.17 -2.13 -5.23
CA THR A 199 -37.69 -0.89 -5.84
C THR A 199 -36.60 -1.17 -6.89
N PRO A 200 -36.48 -0.36 -7.97
CA PRO A 200 -35.52 -0.60 -9.04
C PRO A 200 -34.15 -0.05 -8.64
N GLU A 201 -33.25 -0.90 -8.18
CA GLU A 201 -31.80 -0.60 -8.05
C GLU A 201 -30.96 -1.50 -8.97
N THR A 202 -31.43 -1.71 -10.21
CA THR A 202 -30.71 -2.52 -11.21
C THR A 202 -30.71 -1.79 -12.54
N ASP A 203 -29.84 -0.79 -12.67
CA ASP A 203 -29.41 -0.28 -13.98
C ASP A 203 -27.87 -0.14 -14.06
N LEU A 204 -27.16 0.03 -12.94
CA LEU A 204 -25.71 0.23 -12.94
C LEU A 204 -24.88 -1.06 -13.11
N ASP A 205 -25.40 -2.21 -12.66
CA ASP A 205 -24.69 -3.49 -12.80
C ASP A 205 -24.87 -4.11 -14.20
N ALA A 206 -26.00 -3.87 -14.86
CA ALA A 206 -26.30 -4.39 -16.19
C ALA A 206 -25.48 -3.69 -17.29
N GLU A 207 -25.33 -2.37 -17.21
CA GLU A 207 -24.47 -1.61 -18.13
C GLU A 207 -22.99 -1.94 -17.96
N ALA A 208 -22.53 -2.17 -16.72
CA ALA A 208 -21.16 -2.58 -16.44
C ALA A 208 -20.85 -3.99 -16.97
N GLU A 209 -21.81 -4.92 -16.87
CA GLU A 209 -21.64 -6.27 -17.41
C GLU A 209 -21.71 -6.29 -18.95
N ALA A 210 -22.58 -5.47 -19.55
CA ALA A 210 -22.66 -5.32 -21.01
C ALA A 210 -21.36 -4.74 -21.60
N LYS A 211 -20.77 -3.75 -20.94
CA LYS A 211 -19.50 -3.15 -21.36
C LYS A 211 -18.34 -4.14 -21.29
N ARG A 212 -18.26 -4.95 -20.22
CA ARG A 212 -17.25 -6.03 -20.08
C ARG A 212 -17.40 -7.10 -21.16
N LYS A 213 -18.63 -7.48 -21.52
CA LYS A 213 -18.88 -8.45 -22.60
C LYS A 213 -18.50 -7.89 -23.97
N ALA A 214 -18.79 -6.61 -24.24
CA ALA A 214 -18.42 -5.96 -25.48
C ALA A 214 -16.89 -5.82 -25.64
N ASP A 215 -16.19 -5.42 -24.59
CA ASP A 215 -14.72 -5.26 -24.60
C ASP A 215 -14.02 -6.62 -24.80
N ALA A 216 -14.53 -7.69 -24.18
CA ALA A 216 -14.01 -9.06 -24.35
C ALA A 216 -14.23 -9.60 -25.78
N GLU A 217 -15.38 -9.33 -26.40
CA GLU A 217 -15.65 -9.76 -27.77
C GLU A 217 -14.77 -9.02 -28.80
N ALA A 218 -14.51 -7.73 -28.57
CA ALA A 218 -13.62 -6.93 -29.41
C ALA A 218 -12.16 -7.43 -29.33
N GLU A 219 -11.68 -7.78 -28.13
CA GLU A 219 -10.34 -8.35 -27.96
C GLU A 219 -10.20 -9.72 -28.63
N ALA A 220 -11.23 -10.57 -28.52
CA ALA A 220 -11.26 -11.87 -29.18
C ALA A 220 -11.21 -11.75 -30.72
N LYS A 221 -11.96 -10.80 -31.31
CA LYS A 221 -11.93 -10.54 -32.75
C LYS A 221 -10.55 -10.06 -33.22
N ARG A 222 -9.91 -9.15 -32.47
CA ARG A 222 -8.55 -8.66 -32.78
C ARG A 222 -7.51 -9.78 -32.72
N LYS A 223 -7.56 -10.64 -31.70
CA LYS A 223 -6.66 -11.80 -31.58
C LYS A 223 -6.87 -12.81 -32.72
N ALA A 224 -8.12 -13.05 -33.12
CA ALA A 224 -8.43 -13.93 -34.24
C ALA A 224 -7.92 -13.39 -35.58
N GLU A 225 -8.05 -12.10 -35.82
CA GLU A 225 -7.54 -11.45 -37.05
C GLU A 225 -6.01 -11.44 -37.09
N ALA A 226 -5.35 -11.11 -35.97
CA ALA A 226 -3.89 -11.17 -35.86
C ALA A 226 -3.35 -12.58 -36.12
N LYS A 227 -4.02 -13.61 -35.59
CA LYS A 227 -3.65 -15.01 -35.84
C LYS A 227 -3.80 -15.38 -37.32
N ARG A 228 -4.92 -15.01 -37.96
CA ARG A 228 -5.13 -15.26 -39.40
C ARG A 228 -4.07 -14.59 -40.27
N LYS A 229 -3.68 -13.36 -39.91
CA LYS A 229 -2.63 -12.63 -40.63
C LYS A 229 -1.26 -13.29 -40.46
N ALA A 230 -0.93 -13.75 -39.24
CA ALA A 230 0.30 -14.47 -38.96
C ALA A 230 0.37 -15.82 -39.70
N ASP A 231 -0.73 -16.57 -39.72
CA ASP A 231 -0.82 -17.86 -40.42
C ASP A 231 -0.67 -17.66 -41.95
N ALA A 232 -1.30 -16.62 -42.53
CA ALA A 232 -1.17 -16.29 -43.94
C ALA A 232 0.26 -15.84 -44.32
N GLU A 233 0.92 -15.07 -43.46
CA GLU A 233 2.32 -14.64 -43.67
C GLU A 233 3.29 -15.83 -43.59
N ALA A 234 3.05 -16.76 -42.65
CA ALA A 234 3.83 -17.98 -42.53
C ALA A 234 3.66 -18.91 -43.75
N GLU A 235 2.46 -18.99 -44.33
CA GLU A 235 2.21 -19.77 -45.55
C GLU A 235 2.87 -19.13 -46.78
N ALA A 236 2.82 -17.80 -46.91
CA ALA A 236 3.49 -17.08 -47.99
C ALA A 236 5.01 -17.28 -47.96
N LYS A 237 5.61 -17.26 -46.76
CA LYS A 237 7.05 -17.53 -46.55
C LYS A 237 7.46 -18.97 -46.83
N ARG A 238 6.54 -19.94 -46.77
CA ARG A 238 6.80 -21.35 -47.12
C ARG A 238 6.71 -21.63 -48.62
N LYS A 239 6.06 -20.76 -49.39
CA LYS A 239 5.84 -20.89 -50.84
C LYS A 239 6.82 -20.07 -51.68
N ALA A 240 7.61 -19.19 -51.06
CA ALA A 240 8.70 -18.42 -51.66
C ALA A 240 10.04 -19.14 -51.41
#